data_AF-A0A1M5BBN4-F1
#
_entry.id   AF-A0A1M5BBN4-F1
#
_cell.length_a   1.000
_cell.length_b   1.000
_cell.length_c   1.000
_cell.angle_alpha   90.00
_cell.angle_beta   90.00
_cell.angle_gamma   90.00
#
_symmetry.space_group_name_H-M   'P 1'
#
loop_
_entity.id
_entity.type
_entity.pdbx_description
1 polymer ?
#
loop_
_entity_poly.entity_id
_entity_poly.type
_entity_poly.pdbx_seq_one_letter_code
_entity_poly.pdbx_strand_id
1 'polypeptide(L)'
;MTRKRSLYGLLIVLIYGCQQAPSNNNEAKHQQQKHRSNYLMKYTDSTMQSYAETAYSGLVNHQYKFPSSTNFEQIINDVYLIDIKKSKFDDIDLVDDNGPIPIAIKHKNFIYIFDHMPEGEAIVNDSLTFHLNNYLFNKNTESRNSLLNSTNEQYLLDLVEKFGYTKDEYLLKYVLNKKHKKEESDQMGTTDE
;
A
#
# COMPACT_ATOMS: atom_id res chain seq x y z
N MET A 1 -74.32 -6.89 -24.48
CA MET A 1 -73.01 -6.88 -23.79
C MET A 1 -71.92 -6.66 -24.83
N THR A 2 -71.61 -5.40 -25.10
CA THR A 2 -70.41 -4.64 -24.65
C THR A 2 -69.14 -4.91 -25.45
N ARG A 3 -68.80 -3.88 -26.24
CA ARG A 3 -67.56 -3.57 -26.98
C ARG A 3 -66.25 -3.94 -26.26
N LYS A 4 -65.19 -4.20 -27.03
CA LYS A 4 -64.03 -3.30 -27.19
C LYS A 4 -63.09 -3.72 -28.34
N ARG A 5 -62.80 -2.73 -29.21
CA ARG A 5 -61.64 -2.67 -30.12
C ARG A 5 -60.46 -2.03 -29.37
N SER A 6 -59.23 -2.43 -29.68
CA SER A 6 -57.97 -1.66 -29.54
C SER A 6 -56.91 -2.50 -30.30
N LEU A 7 -56.29 -2.14 -31.44
CA LEU A 7 -55.48 -0.97 -31.83
C LEU A 7 -54.25 -0.72 -30.92
N TYR A 8 -53.15 -0.34 -31.58
CA TYR A 8 -51.73 -0.21 -31.17
C TYR A 8 -50.95 -1.54 -31.27
N GLY A 9 -49.94 -1.73 -32.13
CA GLY A 9 -49.13 -0.80 -32.91
C GLY A 9 -48.02 -0.18 -32.05
N LEU A 10 -46.83 -0.81 -32.00
CA LEU A 10 -45.50 -0.18 -31.89
C LEU A 10 -44.44 -1.31 -31.84
N LEU A 11 -43.50 -1.45 -32.79
CA LEU A 11 -42.29 -0.65 -33.05
C LEU A 11 -41.12 -1.00 -32.10
N ILE A 12 -40.23 -1.83 -32.66
CA ILE A 12 -38.76 -1.90 -32.56
C ILE A 12 -38.08 -1.11 -31.44
N VAL A 13 -37.31 -1.81 -30.59
CA VAL A 13 -35.93 -1.41 -30.27
C VAL A 13 -35.06 -2.67 -30.22
N LEU A 14 -34.30 -2.93 -31.29
CA LEU A 14 -33.13 -3.80 -31.24
C LEU A 14 -32.03 -3.04 -30.50
N ILE A 15 -31.90 -3.28 -29.21
CA ILE A 15 -30.73 -2.82 -28.46
C ILE A 15 -29.60 -3.77 -28.81
N TYR A 16 -28.70 -3.29 -29.68
CA TYR A 16 -27.35 -3.82 -29.81
C TYR A 16 -26.70 -3.78 -28.43
N GLY A 17 -26.69 -4.91 -27.74
CA GLY A 17 -25.81 -5.13 -26.61
C GLY A 17 -24.39 -5.21 -27.15
N CYS A 18 -23.62 -4.13 -26.98
CA CYS A 18 -22.17 -4.22 -26.99
C CYS A 18 -21.78 -5.24 -25.93
N GLN A 19 -21.45 -6.46 -26.36
CA GLN A 19 -20.63 -7.36 -25.55
C GLN A 19 -19.23 -6.72 -25.48
N GLN A 20 -19.05 -5.84 -24.51
CA GLN A 20 -17.71 -5.56 -24.02
C GLN A 20 -17.18 -6.88 -23.47
N ALA A 21 -16.17 -7.41 -24.14
CA ALA A 21 -15.35 -8.48 -23.59
C ALA A 21 -14.97 -8.12 -22.15
N PRO A 22 -15.00 -9.06 -21.20
CA PRO A 22 -14.54 -8.78 -19.86
C PRO A 22 -13.08 -8.32 -19.96
N SER A 23 -12.85 -7.04 -19.64
CA SER A 23 -11.50 -6.51 -19.51
C SER A 23 -10.78 -7.36 -18.46
N ASN A 24 -9.75 -8.07 -18.91
CA ASN A 24 -8.90 -8.96 -18.12
C ASN A 24 -8.05 -8.15 -17.11
N ASN A 25 -8.69 -7.47 -16.17
CA ASN A 25 -8.02 -6.87 -15.02
C ASN A 25 -7.40 -7.94 -14.08
N ASN A 26 -7.78 -9.22 -14.25
CA ASN A 26 -7.19 -10.33 -13.53
C ASN A 26 -5.84 -10.78 -14.13
N GLU A 27 -5.63 -10.63 -15.43
CA GLU A 27 -4.33 -10.96 -16.04
C GLU A 27 -3.26 -9.92 -15.73
N ALA A 28 -3.61 -8.63 -15.71
CA ALA A 28 -2.67 -7.57 -15.29
C ALA A 28 -2.24 -7.73 -13.82
N LYS A 29 -3.18 -8.06 -12.92
CA LYS A 29 -2.88 -8.36 -11.51
C LYS A 29 -2.06 -9.65 -11.34
N HIS A 30 -2.39 -10.71 -12.07
CA HIS A 30 -1.60 -11.95 -12.03
C HIS A 30 -0.22 -11.80 -12.65
N GLN A 31 -0.04 -10.95 -13.67
CA GLN A 31 1.27 -10.68 -14.25
C GLN A 31 2.13 -9.82 -13.31
N GLN A 32 1.59 -8.79 -12.64
CA GLN A 32 2.31 -8.06 -11.59
C GLN A 32 2.72 -8.97 -10.43
N GLN A 33 1.84 -9.88 -10.01
CA GLN A 33 2.12 -10.83 -8.92
C GLN A 33 3.16 -11.90 -9.32
N LYS A 34 3.15 -12.36 -10.58
CA LYS A 34 4.09 -13.34 -11.12
C LYS A 34 5.46 -12.73 -11.44
N HIS A 35 5.52 -11.44 -11.80
CA HIS A 35 6.79 -10.72 -11.99
C HIS A 35 7.46 -10.37 -10.65
N ARG A 36 6.71 -9.96 -9.63
CA ARG A 36 7.22 -9.74 -8.25
C ARG A 36 7.79 -11.02 -7.63
N SER A 37 7.23 -12.19 -7.96
CA SER A 37 7.67 -13.48 -7.42
C SER A 37 9.09 -13.90 -7.82
N ASN A 38 9.64 -13.37 -8.92
CA ASN A 38 10.92 -13.85 -9.46
C ASN A 38 12.14 -13.00 -9.07
N TYR A 39 11.94 -11.79 -8.53
CA TYR A 39 13.03 -10.92 -8.09
C TYR A 39 13.27 -10.91 -6.57
N LEU A 40 12.44 -11.62 -5.81
CA LEU A 40 12.53 -11.62 -4.35
C LEU A 40 13.42 -12.78 -3.87
N MET A 41 14.73 -12.61 -3.98
CA MET A 41 15.68 -13.58 -3.43
C MET A 41 17.01 -12.93 -3.05
N LYS A 42 17.26 -12.90 -1.74
CA LYS A 42 18.47 -13.40 -1.06
C LYS A 42 19.22 -12.35 -0.24
N TYR A 43 18.90 -12.29 1.06
CA TYR A 43 19.87 -11.82 2.06
C TYR A 43 19.80 -12.68 3.32
N THR A 44 20.61 -13.73 3.34
CA THR A 44 21.04 -14.40 4.58
C THR A 44 22.35 -13.78 5.05
N ASP A 45 22.43 -12.45 5.08
CA ASP A 45 23.60 -11.74 5.59
C ASP A 45 23.34 -11.31 7.04
N SER A 46 24.33 -11.56 7.90
CA SER A 46 24.39 -11.16 9.31
C SER A 46 23.99 -9.69 9.55
N THR A 47 24.23 -8.82 8.56
CA THR A 47 23.88 -7.40 8.61
C THR A 47 22.38 -7.14 8.66
N MET A 48 21.57 -7.80 7.81
CA MET A 48 20.11 -7.61 7.82
C MET A 48 19.47 -8.20 9.07
N GLN A 49 20.02 -9.32 9.55
CA GLN A 49 19.64 -9.86 10.85
C GLN A 49 19.87 -8.83 11.96
N SER A 50 21.02 -8.13 11.95
CA SER A 50 21.28 -7.06 12.91
C SER A 50 20.27 -5.92 12.82
N TYR A 51 19.84 -5.52 11.62
CA TYR A 51 18.81 -4.48 11.46
C TYR A 51 17.45 -4.92 11.99
N ALA A 52 17.04 -6.15 11.69
CA ALA A 52 15.80 -6.71 12.22
C ALA A 52 15.81 -6.79 13.76
N GLU A 53 16.95 -7.16 14.37
CA GLU A 53 17.08 -7.19 15.84
C GLU A 53 17.09 -5.79 16.47
N THR A 54 17.77 -4.82 15.84
CA THR A 54 17.73 -3.41 16.27
C THR A 54 16.31 -2.86 16.21
N ALA A 55 15.62 -3.03 15.09
CA ALA A 55 14.24 -2.59 14.91
C ALA A 55 13.29 -3.24 15.93
N TYR A 56 13.43 -4.55 16.15
CA TYR A 56 12.64 -5.28 17.13
C TYR A 56 12.86 -4.75 18.54
N SER A 57 14.12 -4.50 18.91
CA SER A 57 14.49 -3.94 20.22
C SER A 57 13.90 -2.54 20.41
N GLY A 58 13.95 -1.69 19.37
CA GLY A 58 13.30 -0.38 19.35
C GLY A 58 11.79 -0.47 19.61
N LEU A 59 11.10 -1.35 18.87
CA LEU A 59 9.66 -1.58 19.06
C LEU A 59 9.32 -2.04 20.49
N VAL A 60 10.09 -2.98 21.05
CA VAL A 60 9.92 -3.46 22.43
C VAL A 60 10.12 -2.33 23.44
N ASN A 61 11.15 -1.50 23.27
CA ASN A 61 11.44 -0.36 24.15
C ASN A 61 10.31 0.68 24.13
N HIS A 62 9.65 0.85 22.98
CA HIS A 62 8.46 1.67 22.83
C HIS A 62 7.16 0.99 23.28
N GLN A 63 7.25 -0.19 23.91
CA GLN A 63 6.10 -0.98 24.37
C GLN A 63 5.11 -1.27 23.24
N TYR A 64 5.62 -1.46 22.03
CA TYR A 64 4.80 -1.76 20.86
C TYR A 64 4.00 -3.04 21.07
N LYS A 65 2.70 -2.98 20.75
CA LYS A 65 1.83 -4.15 20.73
C LYS A 65 1.96 -4.86 19.39
N PHE A 66 2.73 -5.94 19.37
CA PHE A 66 2.86 -6.79 18.19
C PHE A 66 1.52 -7.45 17.81
N PRO A 67 1.17 -7.50 16.51
CA PRO A 67 -0.02 -8.18 16.03
C PRO A 67 0.14 -9.70 16.10
N SER A 68 -0.99 -10.41 16.04
CA SER A 68 -0.99 -11.84 15.74
C SER A 68 -0.52 -12.08 14.30
N SER A 69 0.00 -13.27 14.01
CA SER A 69 0.42 -13.62 12.65
C SER A 69 -0.72 -13.49 11.63
N THR A 70 -1.94 -13.90 11.97
CA THR A 70 -3.12 -13.72 11.11
C THR A 70 -3.37 -12.25 10.77
N ASN A 71 -3.31 -11.36 11.76
CA ASN A 71 -3.53 -9.93 11.53
C ASN A 71 -2.39 -9.32 10.72
N PHE A 72 -1.14 -9.72 11.00
CA PHE A 72 0.02 -9.28 10.25
C PHE A 72 -0.09 -9.65 8.78
N GLU A 73 -0.31 -10.93 8.47
CA GLU A 73 -0.46 -11.45 7.11
C GLU A 73 -1.60 -10.77 6.35
N GLN A 74 -2.75 -10.58 7.01
CA GLN A 74 -3.90 -9.92 6.39
C GLN A 74 -3.58 -8.46 6.04
N ILE A 75 -2.96 -7.72 6.96
CA ILE A 75 -2.62 -6.31 6.72
C ILE A 75 -1.56 -6.18 5.64
N ILE A 76 -0.53 -7.03 5.62
CA ILE A 76 0.47 -7.01 4.55
C ILE A 76 -0.19 -7.26 3.18
N ASN A 77 -1.10 -8.24 3.09
CA ASN A 77 -1.82 -8.49 1.85
C ASN A 77 -2.76 -7.33 1.47
N ASP A 78 -3.46 -6.75 2.43
CA ASP A 78 -4.41 -5.65 2.20
C ASP A 78 -3.72 -4.35 1.77
N VAL A 79 -2.53 -4.06 2.33
CA VAL A 79 -1.80 -2.81 2.11
C VAL A 79 -0.83 -2.96 0.94
N TYR A 80 -0.01 -4.01 0.90
CA TYR A 80 1.09 -4.15 -0.06
C TYR A 80 0.77 -5.10 -1.21
N LEU A 81 -0.40 -5.77 -1.16
CA LEU A 81 -0.84 -6.78 -2.15
C LEU A 81 0.12 -7.98 -2.22
N ILE A 82 0.71 -8.35 -1.08
CA ILE A 82 1.66 -9.45 -0.93
C ILE A 82 1.07 -10.53 -0.01
N ASP A 83 0.94 -11.74 -0.54
CA ASP A 83 0.59 -12.93 0.23
C ASP A 83 1.85 -13.53 0.87
N ILE A 84 2.21 -13.03 2.05
CA ILE A 84 3.45 -13.42 2.75
C ILE A 84 3.45 -14.89 3.20
N LYS A 85 2.29 -15.55 3.29
CA LYS A 85 2.20 -16.98 3.65
C LYS A 85 2.87 -17.86 2.61
N LYS A 86 2.83 -17.43 1.35
CA LYS A 86 3.45 -18.15 0.23
C LYS A 86 4.95 -17.92 0.15
N SER A 87 5.48 -16.95 0.87
CA SER A 87 6.91 -16.67 0.88
C SER A 87 7.67 -17.75 1.64
N LYS A 88 8.73 -18.25 0.99
CA LYS A 88 9.71 -19.15 1.63
C LYS A 88 10.67 -18.41 2.55
N PHE A 89 10.71 -17.09 2.48
CA PHE A 89 11.59 -16.23 3.28
C PHE A 89 10.82 -15.62 4.45
N ASP A 90 11.52 -15.39 5.55
CA ASP A 90 10.96 -14.72 6.72
C ASP A 90 11.06 -13.20 6.60
N ASP A 91 12.04 -12.70 5.86
CA ASP A 91 12.25 -11.28 5.61
C ASP A 91 11.84 -10.99 4.15
N ILE A 92 10.94 -10.03 3.96
CA ILE A 92 10.22 -9.83 2.71
C ILE A 92 10.18 -8.34 2.40
N ASP A 93 10.84 -7.92 1.32
CA ASP A 93 10.74 -6.55 0.83
C ASP A 93 9.31 -6.28 0.34
N LEU A 94 8.73 -5.18 0.81
CA LEU A 94 7.36 -4.82 0.49
C LEU A 94 7.27 -3.88 -0.72
N VAL A 95 8.40 -3.27 -1.09
CA VAL A 95 8.53 -2.37 -2.25
C VAL A 95 9.83 -2.70 -2.98
N ASP A 96 9.79 -2.58 -4.30
CA ASP A 96 10.96 -2.70 -5.19
C ASP A 96 11.26 -1.29 -5.74
N ASP A 97 11.91 -0.46 -4.91
CA ASP A 97 12.36 0.87 -5.29
C ASP A 97 13.74 1.19 -4.70
N ASN A 98 14.39 2.22 -5.25
CA ASN A 98 15.72 2.68 -4.81
C ASN A 98 15.65 3.59 -3.56
N GLY A 99 14.55 3.53 -2.80
CA GLY A 99 14.32 4.36 -1.60
C GLY A 99 14.57 3.58 -0.30
N PRO A 100 14.20 4.16 0.85
CA PRO A 100 14.19 3.40 2.09
C PRO A 100 13.14 2.27 1.99
N ILE A 101 13.58 1.01 2.13
CA ILE A 101 12.76 -0.14 1.78
C ILE A 101 12.07 -0.68 3.03
N PRO A 102 10.73 -0.75 3.06
CA PRO A 102 10.02 -1.42 4.13
C PRO A 102 10.14 -2.94 3.97
N ILE A 103 10.63 -3.60 5.02
CA ILE A 103 10.80 -5.05 5.08
C ILE A 103 9.86 -5.63 6.12
N ALA A 104 9.03 -6.59 5.73
CA ALA A 104 8.23 -7.40 6.64
C ALA A 104 9.06 -8.54 7.25
N ILE A 105 9.02 -8.66 8.58
CA ILE A 105 9.62 -9.75 9.36
C ILE A 105 8.53 -10.71 9.80
N LYS A 106 8.30 -11.74 8.99
CA LYS A 106 7.18 -12.70 9.09
C LYS A 106 7.15 -13.43 10.43
N HIS A 107 8.30 -13.84 10.95
CA HIS A 107 8.37 -14.64 12.18
C HIS A 107 8.17 -13.81 13.47
N LYS A 108 8.34 -12.49 13.40
CA LYS A 108 8.15 -11.55 14.52
C LYS A 108 6.97 -10.58 14.34
N ASN A 109 6.28 -10.65 13.19
CA ASN A 109 5.08 -9.90 12.87
C ASN A 109 5.25 -8.36 12.93
N PHE A 110 6.31 -7.80 12.33
CA PHE A 110 6.48 -6.35 12.21
C PHE A 110 7.10 -5.97 10.86
N ILE A 111 7.11 -4.68 10.55
CA ILE A 111 7.81 -4.09 9.40
C ILE A 111 8.96 -3.23 9.93
N TYR A 112 10.15 -3.23 9.35
CA TYR A 112 11.11 -2.13 9.59
C TYR A 112 11.41 -1.39 8.32
N ILE A 113 11.82 -0.13 8.46
CA ILE A 113 12.25 0.69 7.34
C ILE A 113 13.72 1.01 7.56
N PHE A 114 14.56 0.56 6.63
CA PHE A 114 15.96 0.97 6.60
C PHE A 114 16.12 2.10 5.59
N ASP A 115 16.97 3.07 5.92
CA ASP A 115 17.36 4.14 5.01
C ASP A 115 18.74 3.83 4.42
N HIS A 116 18.79 3.64 3.09
CA HIS A 116 20.04 3.51 2.36
C HIS A 116 20.53 4.91 1.98
N MET A 117 21.39 5.47 2.81
CA MET A 117 22.20 6.63 2.44
C MET A 117 23.33 6.15 1.50
N PRO A 118 23.52 6.75 0.31
CA PRO A 118 24.50 6.29 -0.69
C PRO A 118 25.96 6.17 -0.19
N GLU A 119 26.31 6.91 0.86
CA GLU A 119 27.66 7.01 1.42
C GLU A 119 27.67 6.66 2.93
N GLY A 120 26.59 6.10 3.48
CA GLY A 120 26.41 5.86 4.92
C GLY A 120 26.12 4.40 5.26
N GLU A 121 26.36 4.01 6.51
CA GLU A 121 25.82 2.74 7.03
C GLU A 121 24.29 2.79 6.96
N ALA A 122 23.65 1.69 6.59
CA ALA A 122 22.19 1.64 6.63
C ALA A 122 21.74 1.71 8.10
N ILE A 123 20.80 2.62 8.37
CA ILE A 123 20.28 2.85 9.72
C ILE A 123 18.79 2.50 9.72
N VAL A 124 18.37 1.76 10.74
CA VAL A 124 16.95 1.55 11.02
C VAL A 124 16.35 2.87 11.49
N ASN A 125 15.32 3.34 10.79
CA ASN A 125 14.60 4.52 11.24
C ASN A 125 13.59 4.13 12.32
N ASP A 126 13.98 4.24 13.60
CA ASP A 126 13.18 3.79 14.75
C ASP A 126 11.81 4.49 14.83
N SER A 127 11.78 5.81 14.64
CA SER A 127 10.53 6.60 14.73
C SER A 127 9.56 6.23 13.61
N LEU A 128 10.06 6.15 12.37
CA LEU A 128 9.27 5.74 11.22
C LEU A 128 8.78 4.30 11.37
N THR A 129 9.66 3.39 11.81
CA THR A 129 9.33 1.99 12.09
C THR A 129 8.22 1.90 13.14
N PHE A 130 8.38 2.56 14.29
CA PHE A 130 7.38 2.53 15.34
C PHE A 130 6.02 3.06 14.87
N HIS A 131 6.00 4.27 14.30
CA HIS A 131 4.74 4.90 13.93
C HIS A 131 4.04 4.18 12.78
N LEU A 132 4.78 3.65 11.80
CA LEU A 132 4.17 2.89 10.70
C LEU A 132 3.51 1.61 11.22
N ASN A 133 4.23 0.84 12.04
CA ASN A 133 3.68 -0.39 12.62
C ASN A 133 2.46 -0.11 13.50
N ASN A 134 2.52 0.94 14.32
CA ASN A 134 1.43 1.27 15.22
C ASN A 134 0.20 1.79 14.47
N TYR A 135 0.42 2.54 13.39
CA TYR A 135 -0.66 2.94 12.49
C TYR A 135 -1.32 1.73 11.82
N LEU A 136 -0.54 0.89 11.13
CA LEU A 136 -1.06 -0.21 10.33
C LEU A 136 -1.72 -1.30 11.17
N PHE A 137 -1.04 -1.74 12.24
CA PHE A 137 -1.46 -2.94 12.99
C PHE A 137 -2.33 -2.63 14.21
N ASN A 138 -2.21 -1.43 14.79
CA ASN A 138 -2.96 -1.03 15.97
C ASN A 138 -3.97 0.10 15.70
N LYS A 139 -4.11 0.55 14.45
CA LYS A 139 -5.01 1.65 14.04
C LYS A 139 -4.77 2.93 14.83
N ASN A 140 -3.53 3.17 15.25
CA ASN A 140 -3.18 4.32 16.07
C ASN A 140 -3.15 5.59 15.19
N THR A 141 -4.15 6.45 15.37
CA THR A 141 -4.32 7.68 14.59
C THR A 141 -3.27 8.75 14.91
N GLU A 142 -2.76 8.78 16.14
CA GLU A 142 -1.66 9.68 16.52
C GLU A 142 -0.40 9.37 15.72
N SER A 143 -0.06 8.09 15.56
CA SER A 143 1.08 7.64 14.77
C SER A 143 0.91 7.98 13.28
N ARG A 144 -0.30 7.83 12.73
CA ARG A 144 -0.62 8.31 11.38
C ARG A 144 -0.35 9.81 11.26
N ASN A 145 -0.86 10.60 12.20
CA ASN A 145 -0.71 12.06 12.16
C ASN A 145 0.75 12.49 12.35
N SER A 146 1.51 11.82 13.23
CA SER A 146 2.95 12.05 13.39
C SER A 146 3.70 11.83 12.08
N LEU A 147 3.37 10.76 11.35
CA LEU A 147 3.96 10.48 10.04
C LEU A 147 3.58 11.53 8.99
N LEU A 148 2.30 11.91 8.90
CA LEU A 148 1.81 12.95 7.98
C LEU A 148 2.45 14.33 8.23
N ASN A 149 2.87 14.60 9.47
CA ASN A 149 3.52 15.85 9.84
C ASN A 149 5.07 15.76 9.84
N SER A 150 5.63 14.63 9.40
CA SER A 150 7.08 14.39 9.36
C SER A 150 7.62 14.53 7.93
N THR A 151 8.95 14.56 7.80
CA THR A 151 9.63 14.47 6.50
C THR A 151 9.40 13.14 5.79
N ASN A 152 8.84 12.13 6.49
CA ASN A 152 8.58 10.79 5.98
C ASN A 152 7.12 10.59 5.55
N GLU A 153 6.33 11.67 5.39
CA GLU A 153 4.91 11.59 5.02
C GLU A 153 4.67 10.79 3.74
N GLN A 154 5.65 10.77 2.80
CA GLN A 154 5.54 10.05 1.54
C GLN A 154 5.30 8.55 1.74
N TYR A 155 5.75 7.94 2.85
CA TYR A 155 5.43 6.55 3.16
C TYR A 155 3.94 6.29 3.27
N LEU A 156 3.20 7.20 3.90
CA LEU A 156 1.76 7.08 4.02
C LEU A 156 1.06 7.41 2.71
N LEU A 157 1.58 8.38 1.94
CA LEU A 157 1.02 8.72 0.64
C LEU A 157 1.16 7.54 -0.33
N ASP A 158 2.33 6.89 -0.35
CA ASP A 158 2.61 5.72 -1.18
C ASP A 158 1.66 4.56 -0.91
N LEU A 159 1.21 4.36 0.35
CA LEU A 159 0.18 3.35 0.64
C LEU A 159 -1.06 3.54 -0.24
N VAL A 160 -1.49 4.78 -0.45
CA VAL A 160 -2.64 5.12 -1.29
C VAL A 160 -2.24 5.18 -2.76
N GLU A 161 -1.17 5.90 -3.09
CA GLU A 161 -0.78 6.25 -4.45
C GLU A 161 -0.20 5.07 -5.23
N LYS A 162 0.68 4.29 -4.59
CA LYS A 162 1.34 3.13 -5.21
C LYS A 162 0.56 1.84 -4.97
N PHE A 163 0.02 1.64 -3.77
CA PHE A 163 -0.59 0.36 -3.41
C PHE A 163 -2.12 0.36 -3.37
N GLY A 164 -2.77 1.51 -3.58
CA GLY A 164 -4.23 1.59 -3.65
C GLY A 164 -4.92 1.30 -2.32
N TYR A 165 -4.27 1.57 -1.19
CA TYR A 165 -4.85 1.40 0.13
C TYR A 165 -5.98 2.42 0.37
N THR A 166 -7.23 1.97 0.34
CA THR A 166 -8.42 2.82 0.51
C THR A 166 -9.18 2.62 1.82
N LYS A 167 -8.71 1.74 2.71
CA LYS A 167 -9.44 1.41 3.95
C LYS A 167 -9.45 2.54 4.98
N ASP A 168 -8.48 3.46 4.92
CA ASP A 168 -8.48 4.69 5.72
C ASP A 168 -8.99 5.86 4.89
N GLU A 169 -10.27 6.19 5.05
CA GLU A 169 -10.91 7.29 4.31
C GLU A 169 -10.26 8.65 4.57
N TYR A 170 -9.71 8.88 5.77
CA TYR A 170 -9.05 10.14 6.09
C TYR A 170 -7.76 10.26 5.29
N LEU A 171 -6.93 9.21 5.28
CA LEU A 171 -5.69 9.20 4.51
C LEU A 171 -5.97 9.32 3.01
N LEU A 172 -6.98 8.62 2.50
CA LEU A 172 -7.41 8.74 1.11
C LEU A 172 -7.79 10.19 0.75
N LYS A 173 -8.64 10.83 1.55
CA LYS A 173 -9.03 12.24 1.34
C LYS A 173 -7.83 13.18 1.43
N TYR A 174 -6.93 12.93 2.38
CA TYR A 174 -5.71 13.72 2.54
C TYR A 174 -4.85 13.70 1.26
N VAL A 175 -4.59 12.50 0.72
CA VAL A 175 -3.81 12.31 -0.50
C VAL A 175 -4.49 12.98 -1.71
N LEU A 176 -5.79 12.76 -1.89
CA LEU A 176 -6.55 13.36 -3.00
C LEU A 176 -6.52 14.89 -2.95
N ASN A 177 -6.73 15.48 -1.76
CA ASN A 177 -6.66 16.94 -1.58
C ASN A 177 -5.26 17.49 -1.85
N LYS A 178 -4.21 16.76 -1.45
CA LYS A 178 -2.82 17.16 -1.69
C LYS A 178 -2.49 17.14 -3.19
N LYS A 179 -2.97 16.13 -3.93
CA LYS A 179 -2.83 16.07 -5.40
C LYS A 179 -3.53 17.22 -6.10
N HIS A 180 -4.79 17.49 -5.75
CA HIS A 180 -5.54 18.60 -6.35
C HIS A 180 -4.85 19.96 -6.15
N LYS A 181 -4.37 20.24 -4.92
CA LYS A 181 -3.63 21.48 -4.65
C LYS A 181 -2.34 21.60 -5.46
N LYS A 182 -1.64 20.48 -5.68
CA LYS A 182 -0.43 20.46 -6.50
C LYS A 182 -0.74 20.73 -7.98
N GLU A 183 -1.82 20.15 -8.50
CA GLU A 183 -2.28 20.41 -9.88
C GLU A 183 -2.67 21.88 -10.08
N GLU A 184 -3.34 22.51 -9.12
CA GLU A 184 -3.67 23.93 -9.16
C GLU A 184 -2.42 24.83 -9.12
N SER A 185 -1.42 24.50 -8.30
CA SER A 185 -0.16 25.28 -8.26
C SER A 185 0.65 25.15 -9.53
N ASP A 186 0.69 23.95 -10.12
CA ASP A 186 1.45 23.67 -11.34
C ASP A 186 0.81 24.37 -12.56
N GLN A 187 -0.52 24.57 -12.56
CA GLN A 187 -1.23 25.30 -13.62
C GLN A 187 -1.11 26.83 -13.53
N MET A 188 -0.95 27.40 -12.33
CA MET A 188 -0.75 28.85 -12.17
C MET A 188 0.69 29.30 -12.48
N GLY A 189 1.67 28.39 -12.37
CA GLY A 189 3.09 28.68 -12.63
C GLY A 189 3.49 28.75 -14.11
N THR A 190 2.60 28.47 -15.05
CA THR A 190 2.89 28.43 -16.50
C THR A 190 2.35 29.65 -17.28
N THR A 191 2.04 30.75 -16.60
CA THR A 191 1.35 31.91 -17.21
C THR A 191 2.16 33.20 -17.31
N ASP A 192 3.49 33.12 -17.25
CA ASP A 192 4.37 34.27 -17.50
C ASP A 192 5.55 33.86 -18.41
N GLU A 193 5.34 33.88 -19.73
CA GLU A 193 6.37 34.12 -20.77
C GLU A 193 5.86 35.18 -21.76
#